data_AF-A0A9D6Q2M3-F1
#
_entry.id   AF-A0A9D6Q2M3-F1
#
_cell.length_a   1.000
_cell.length_b   1.000
_cell.length_c   1.000
_cell.angle_alpha   90.00
_cell.angle_beta   90.00
_cell.angle_gamma   90.00
#
_symmetry.space_group_name_H-M   'P 1'
#
loop_
_entity.id
_entity.type
_entity.pdbx_description
1 polymer ?
#
loop_
_entity_poly.entity_id
_entity_poly.type
_entity_poly.pdbx_seq_one_letter_code
_entity_poly.pdbx_strand_id
1 'polypeptide(L)'
;MKKSCLIFLIIIFLLPSIVFALDEDGRTTQSPLTRPWMLMGRGVVNIVGLPMEIPLTLAREGDKHSWLWPVSFPPRLVTNIITRSASAVNDFFFFPWVASFTDDLSPWTEPMGLPEYPWQFE
;
A
#
# COMPACT_ATOMS: atom_id res chain seq x y z
N MET A 1 20.16 24.39 11.00
CA MET A 1 20.07 23.54 9.79
C MET A 1 19.49 22.15 10.08
N LYS A 2 20.02 21.35 11.02
CA LYS A 2 19.51 19.98 11.29
C LYS A 2 18.02 19.92 11.71
N LYS A 3 17.56 20.86 12.53
CA LYS A 3 16.16 20.91 13.00
C LYS A 3 15.17 21.32 11.90
N SER A 4 15.59 22.18 10.98
CA SER A 4 14.78 22.64 9.85
C SER A 4 14.54 21.53 8.83
N CYS A 5 15.54 20.67 8.55
CA CYS A 5 15.33 19.48 7.71
C CYS A 5 14.34 18.49 8.33
N LEU A 6 14.39 18.29 9.65
CA LEU A 6 13.49 17.36 10.33
C LEU A 6 12.03 17.86 10.26
N ILE A 7 11.81 19.15 10.49
CA ILE A 7 10.49 19.77 10.35
C ILE A 7 9.98 19.69 8.91
N PHE A 8 10.85 19.93 7.93
CA PHE A 8 10.49 19.84 6.51
C PHE A 8 10.14 18.39 6.10
N LEU A 9 10.89 17.40 6.61
CA LEU A 9 10.56 15.98 6.47
C LEU A 9 9.20 15.66 7.08
N ILE A 10 8.95 16.10 8.33
CA ILE A 10 7.67 15.87 9.02
C ILE A 10 6.52 16.48 8.22
N ILE A 11 6.68 17.69 7.69
CA ILE A 11 5.65 18.37 6.87
C ILE A 11 5.41 17.63 5.56
N ILE A 12 6.46 17.17 4.87
CA ILE A 12 6.34 16.39 3.62
C ILE A 12 5.66 15.04 3.86
N PHE A 13 5.88 14.41 5.02
CA PHE A 13 5.29 13.11 5.34
C PHE A 13 3.88 13.21 5.94
N LEU A 14 3.54 14.30 6.65
CA LEU A 14 2.23 14.49 7.28
C LEU A 14 1.20 15.22 6.42
N LEU A 15 1.61 16.06 5.47
CA LEU A 15 0.65 16.75 4.60
C LEU A 15 -0.08 15.79 3.63
N PRO A 16 0.58 14.80 3.00
CA PRO A 16 -0.11 13.87 2.13
C PRO A 16 -1.13 13.04 2.90
N SER A 17 -0.82 12.60 4.14
CA SER A 17 -1.76 11.80 4.93
C SER A 17 -3.04 12.55 5.30
N ILE A 18 -2.99 13.88 5.43
CA ILE A 18 -4.20 14.71 5.63
C ILE A 18 -5.02 14.83 4.33
N VAL A 19 -4.36 14.89 3.17
CA VAL A 19 -5.03 14.98 1.86
C VAL A 19 -5.66 13.64 1.46
N PHE A 20 -5.00 12.51 1.74
CA PHE A 20 -5.57 11.17 1.50
C PHE A 20 -6.72 10.83 2.46
N ALA A 21 -6.73 11.38 3.69
CA ALA A 21 -7.85 11.20 4.62
C ALA A 21 -9.13 11.99 4.23
N LEU A 22 -9.04 12.90 3.26
CA LEU A 22 -10.18 13.70 2.78
C LEU A 22 -10.87 13.11 1.53
N ASP A 23 -10.32 12.04 0.94
CA ASP A 23 -10.94 11.35 -0.20
C ASP A 23 -11.92 10.28 0.32
N GLU A 24 -13.08 10.75 0.79
CA GLU A 24 -14.16 9.91 1.29
C GLU A 24 -14.89 9.20 0.15
N ASP A 25 -14.48 7.98 -0.22
CA ASP A 25 -15.38 7.04 -0.92
C ASP A 25 -15.22 5.57 -0.48
N GLY A 26 -14.37 5.27 0.50
CA GLY A 26 -14.08 3.90 0.97
C GLY A 26 -14.81 3.45 2.24
N ARG A 27 -15.96 4.04 2.61
CA ARG A 27 -16.63 3.72 3.90
C ARG A 27 -16.99 2.23 3.98
N THR A 28 -16.29 1.50 4.85
CA THR A 28 -16.43 0.05 5.00
C THR A 28 -17.82 -0.34 5.56
N THR A 29 -18.65 -0.96 4.71
CA THR A 29 -19.99 -1.49 5.05
C THR A 29 -19.96 -2.78 5.88
N GLN A 30 -18.78 -3.22 6.34
CA GLN A 30 -18.61 -4.50 7.02
C GLN A 30 -18.71 -4.43 8.55
N SER A 31 -19.26 -5.49 9.14
CA SER A 31 -19.46 -5.66 10.58
C SER A 31 -18.14 -5.55 11.35
N PRO A 32 -18.13 -4.89 12.54
CA PRO A 32 -16.93 -4.76 13.39
C PRO A 32 -16.23 -6.09 13.72
N LEU A 33 -16.97 -7.21 13.69
CA LEU A 33 -16.43 -8.55 13.95
C LEU A 33 -15.75 -9.18 12.74
N THR A 34 -16.11 -8.76 11.51
CA THR A 34 -15.52 -9.30 10.26
C THR A 34 -14.35 -8.46 9.77
N ARG A 35 -14.26 -7.18 10.18
CA ARG A 35 -13.18 -6.25 9.82
C ARG A 35 -11.77 -6.81 10.12
N PRO A 36 -11.45 -7.32 11.32
CA PRO A 36 -10.11 -7.82 11.61
C PRO A 36 -9.73 -9.02 10.74
N TRP A 37 -10.68 -9.92 10.46
CA TRP A 37 -10.42 -11.10 9.64
C TRP A 37 -10.15 -10.77 8.17
N MET A 38 -10.90 -9.82 7.62
CA MET A 38 -10.67 -9.32 6.27
C MET A 38 -9.26 -8.71 6.14
N LEU A 39 -8.84 -7.91 7.12
CA LEU A 39 -7.53 -7.27 7.16
C LEU A 39 -6.40 -8.29 7.26
N MET A 40 -6.53 -9.27 8.15
CA MET A 40 -5.56 -10.37 8.25
C MET A 40 -5.49 -11.17 6.93
N GLY A 41 -6.64 -11.44 6.30
CA GLY A 41 -6.70 -12.11 5.00
C GLY A 41 -5.96 -11.32 3.91
N ARG A 42 -6.14 -10.00 3.87
CA ARG A 42 -5.39 -9.11 2.97
C ARG A 42 -3.89 -9.14 3.24
N GLY A 43 -3.47 -9.13 4.52
CA GLY A 43 -2.07 -9.27 4.90
C GLY A 43 -1.44 -10.57 4.42
N VAL A 44 -2.13 -11.71 4.60
CA VAL A 44 -1.68 -13.02 4.09
C VAL A 44 -1.52 -12.99 2.58
N VAL A 45 -2.53 -12.48 1.89
CA VAL A 45 -2.55 -12.37 0.43
C VAL A 45 -1.38 -11.52 -0.07
N ASN A 46 -1.10 -10.38 0.57
CA ASN A 46 0.01 -9.52 0.20
C ASN A 46 1.37 -10.23 0.32
N ILE A 47 1.58 -11.02 1.38
CA ILE A 47 2.81 -11.80 1.57
C ILE A 47 2.93 -12.92 0.52
N VAL A 48 1.88 -13.73 0.37
CA VAL A 48 1.86 -14.85 -0.60
C VAL A 48 1.97 -14.33 -2.04
N GLY A 49 1.49 -13.11 -2.28
CA GLY A 49 1.54 -12.42 -3.55
C GLY A 49 2.88 -11.79 -3.90
N LEU A 50 3.83 -11.65 -2.97
CA LEU A 50 5.14 -11.02 -3.23
C LEU A 50 5.92 -11.68 -4.38
N PRO A 51 5.98 -13.02 -4.52
CA PRO A 51 6.64 -13.64 -5.66
C PRO A 51 6.00 -13.28 -7.01
N MET A 52 4.70 -13.00 -7.02
CA MET A 52 3.96 -12.59 -8.23
C MET A 52 4.30 -11.17 -8.67
N GLU A 53 4.84 -10.31 -7.79
CA GLU A 53 5.27 -8.96 -8.18
C GLU A 53 6.39 -8.98 -9.21
N ILE A 54 7.20 -10.03 -9.28
CA ILE A 54 8.27 -10.15 -10.29
C ILE A 54 7.67 -10.22 -11.71
N PRO A 55 6.87 -11.24 -12.08
CA PRO A 55 6.27 -11.31 -13.41
C PRO A 55 5.26 -10.19 -13.67
N LEU A 56 4.53 -9.72 -12.66
CA LEU A 56 3.54 -8.66 -12.83
C LEU A 56 4.16 -7.28 -13.05
N THR A 57 5.19 -6.93 -12.28
CA THR A 57 5.92 -5.66 -12.49
C THR A 57 6.62 -5.68 -13.84
N LEU A 58 7.18 -6.83 -14.24
CA LEU A 58 7.80 -7.00 -15.55
C LEU A 58 6.78 -6.77 -16.68
N ALA A 59 5.61 -7.39 -16.60
CA ALA A 59 4.55 -7.22 -17.59
C ALA A 59 4.05 -5.77 -17.65
N ARG A 60 3.77 -5.15 -16.49
CA ARG A 60 3.28 -3.77 -16.41
C ARG A 60 4.31 -2.74 -16.90
N GLU A 61 5.58 -2.89 -16.53
CA GLU A 61 6.65 -2.00 -16.99
C GLU A 61 6.97 -2.23 -18.47
N GLY A 62 6.91 -3.47 -18.95
CA GLY A 62 7.06 -3.78 -20.38
C GLY A 62 5.98 -3.14 -21.25
N ASP A 63 4.74 -3.09 -20.76
CA ASP A 63 3.60 -2.47 -21.45
C ASP A 63 3.66 -0.93 -21.37
N LYS A 64 3.86 -0.36 -20.17
CA LYS A 64 3.86 1.09 -19.97
C LYS A 64 5.15 1.79 -20.42
N HIS A 65 6.30 1.11 -20.34
CA HIS A 65 7.63 1.67 -20.57
C HIS A 65 8.47 0.77 -21.49
N SER A 66 7.95 0.39 -22.66
CA SER A 66 8.55 -0.58 -23.60
C SER A 66 10.04 -0.41 -23.93
N TRP A 67 10.60 0.80 -23.84
CA TRP A 67 12.04 1.06 -23.98
C TRP A 67 12.79 1.13 -22.64
N LEU A 68 12.17 1.73 -21.62
CA LEU A 68 12.81 2.05 -20.34
C LEU A 68 12.64 0.95 -19.28
N TRP A 69 11.80 -0.05 -19.56
CA TRP A 69 11.46 -1.11 -18.61
C TRP A 69 12.66 -1.82 -17.98
N PRO A 70 13.81 -2.08 -18.65
CA PRO A 70 14.92 -2.75 -17.98
C PRO A 70 15.54 -1.89 -16.88
N VAL A 71 15.40 -0.57 -16.98
CA VAL A 71 15.94 0.41 -16.03
C VAL A 71 14.90 0.82 -14.99
N SER A 72 13.63 0.96 -15.37
CA SER A 72 12.54 1.29 -14.44
C SER A 72 12.08 0.08 -13.62
N PHE A 73 12.29 -1.16 -14.11
CA PHE A 73 11.86 -2.38 -13.43
C PHE A 73 12.50 -2.58 -12.05
N PRO A 74 13.85 -2.56 -11.88
CA PRO A 74 14.45 -2.80 -10.56
C PRO A 74 13.96 -1.85 -9.46
N PRO A 75 13.94 -0.50 -9.65
CA PRO A 75 13.43 0.39 -8.62
C PRO A 75 11.92 0.18 -8.39
N ARG A 76 11.12 -0.06 -9.44
CA ARG A 76 9.68 -0.30 -9.30
C ARG A 76 9.38 -1.58 -8.52
N LEU A 77 10.06 -2.67 -8.84
CA LEU A 77 9.92 -3.94 -8.15
C LEU A 77 10.26 -3.81 -6.66
N VAL A 78 11.36 -3.13 -6.33
CA VAL A 78 11.77 -2.89 -4.95
C VAL A 78 10.71 -2.06 -4.22
N THR A 79 10.23 -0.97 -4.82
CA THR A 79 9.15 -0.16 -4.23
C THR A 79 7.89 -0.98 -4.00
N ASN A 80 7.45 -1.80 -4.96
CA ASN A 80 6.26 -2.63 -4.82
C ASN A 80 6.40 -3.66 -3.69
N ILE A 81 7.55 -4.35 -3.60
CA ILE A 81 7.83 -5.32 -2.55
C ILE A 81 7.81 -4.65 -1.18
N ILE A 82 8.47 -3.49 -1.04
CA ILE A 82 8.50 -2.73 0.22
C ILE A 82 7.09 -2.30 0.61
N THR A 83 6.33 -1.69 -0.30
CA THR A 83 4.97 -1.21 -0.02
C THR A 83 4.04 -2.36 0.37
N ARG A 84 4.07 -3.49 -0.34
CA ARG A 84 3.24 -4.65 0.01
C ARG A 84 3.65 -5.28 1.34
N SER A 85 4.95 -5.37 1.61
CA SER A 85 5.44 -5.89 2.90
C SER A 85 5.03 -4.97 4.05
N ALA A 86 5.15 -3.65 3.86
CA ALA A 86 4.71 -2.66 4.82
C ALA A 86 3.20 -2.72 5.05
N SER A 87 2.40 -2.86 3.97
CA SER A 87 0.95 -3.05 4.08
C SER A 87 0.60 -4.33 4.83
N ALA A 88 1.29 -5.45 4.56
CA ALA A 88 1.07 -6.70 5.28
C ALA A 88 1.40 -6.58 6.77
N VAL A 89 2.50 -5.90 7.11
CA VAL A 89 2.86 -5.62 8.51
C VAL A 89 1.78 -4.75 9.17
N ASN A 90 1.29 -3.72 8.49
CA ASN A 90 0.21 -2.88 8.98
C ASN A 90 -1.08 -3.70 9.23
N ASP A 91 -1.43 -4.57 8.29
CA ASP A 91 -2.59 -5.48 8.36
C ASP A 91 -2.50 -6.50 9.51
N PHE A 92 -1.31 -7.05 9.79
CA PHE A 92 -1.13 -8.03 10.87
C PHE A 92 -0.93 -7.41 12.25
N PHE A 93 -0.23 -6.28 12.34
CA PHE A 93 0.27 -5.78 13.63
C PHE A 93 -0.38 -4.48 14.09
N PHE A 94 -0.96 -3.69 13.19
CA PHE A 94 -1.53 -2.39 13.54
C PHE A 94 -3.05 -2.41 13.47
N PHE A 95 -3.60 -2.88 12.35
CA PHE A 95 -5.04 -2.91 12.13
C PHE A 95 -5.86 -3.71 13.15
N PRO A 96 -5.40 -4.84 13.73
CA PRO A 96 -6.17 -5.54 14.77
C PRO A 96 -6.43 -4.69 16.03
N TRP A 97 -5.60 -3.66 16.27
CA TRP A 97 -5.71 -2.79 17.45
C TRP A 97 -6.44 -1.48 17.15
N VAL A 98 -6.43 -1.04 15.89
CA VAL A 98 -6.94 0.28 15.48
C VAL A 98 -8.24 0.17 14.67
N ALA A 99 -8.57 -1.00 14.09
CA ALA A 99 -9.76 -1.19 13.25
C ALA A 99 -11.10 -0.95 13.96
N SER A 100 -11.12 -0.94 15.30
CA SER A 100 -12.29 -0.53 16.10
C SER A 100 -12.40 0.98 16.32
N PHE A 101 -11.36 1.73 15.99
CA PHE A 101 -11.25 3.18 16.21
C PHE A 101 -11.10 3.98 14.91
N THR A 102 -10.95 3.31 13.76
CA THR A 102 -10.88 3.92 12.43
C THR A 102 -11.89 3.28 11.49
N ASP A 103 -12.55 4.09 10.67
CA ASP A 103 -13.39 3.62 9.55
C ASP A 103 -12.63 3.57 8.22
N ASP A 104 -11.45 4.22 8.19
CA ASP A 104 -10.51 4.11 7.08
C ASP A 104 -9.60 2.89 7.30
N LEU A 105 -9.87 1.86 6.50
CA LEU A 105 -9.15 0.58 6.47
C LEU A 105 -8.39 0.39 5.15
N SER A 106 -8.18 1.46 4.39
CA SER A 106 -7.45 1.46 3.13
C SER A 106 -6.08 0.79 3.28
N PRO A 107 -5.66 -0.02 2.28
CA PRO A 107 -4.33 -0.60 2.29
C PRO A 107 -3.29 0.49 1.98
N TRP A 108 -2.08 0.38 2.55
CA TRP A 108 -0.98 1.29 2.22
C TRP A 108 -0.53 1.23 0.76
N THR A 109 -1.02 0.24 0.01
CA THR A 109 -0.81 0.11 -1.44
C THR A 109 -1.61 1.15 -2.23
N GLU A 110 -2.75 1.62 -1.74
CA GLU A 110 -3.67 2.51 -2.47
C GLU A 110 -3.04 3.87 -2.84
N PRO A 111 -2.38 4.62 -1.92
CA PRO A 111 -1.70 5.87 -2.27
C PRO A 111 -0.54 5.68 -3.26
N MET A 112 -0.02 4.47 -3.39
CA MET A 112 1.08 4.12 -4.30
C MET A 112 0.58 3.68 -5.68
N GLY A 113 -0.74 3.73 -5.93
CA GLY A 113 -1.37 3.24 -7.15
C GLY A 113 -1.16 1.74 -7.34
N LEU A 114 -1.05 0.99 -6.23
CA LEU A 114 -0.94 -0.46 -6.26
C LEU A 114 -2.29 -1.08 -5.89
N PRO A 115 -2.76 -2.07 -6.67
CA PRO A 115 -4.01 -2.74 -6.36
C PRO A 115 -3.89 -3.47 -5.02
N GLU A 116 -5.01 -3.52 -4.31
CA GLU A 116 -5.14 -4.14 -2.98
C GLU A 116 -4.58 -5.57 -2.98
N TYR A 117 -4.79 -6.29 -4.09
CA TYR A 117 -4.18 -7.59 -4.35
C TYR A 117 -3.25 -7.58 -5.56
N PRO A 118 -2.16 -8.37 -5.58
CA PRO A 118 -1.22 -8.40 -6.70
C PRO A 118 -1.87 -8.75 -8.04
N TRP A 119 -2.80 -9.71 -8.02
CA TRP A 119 -3.52 -10.21 -9.19
C TRP A 119 -4.78 -9.42 -9.55
N GLN A 120 -5.12 -8.37 -8.81
CA GLN A 120 -6.13 -7.42 -9.27
C GLN A 120 -5.52 -6.66 -10.45
N PHE A 121 -6.10 -6.89 -11.63
CA PHE A 121 -5.92 -6.04 -12.78
C PHE A 121 -6.99 -4.95 -12.67
N GLU A 122 -6.57 -3.69 -12.72
CA GLU A 122 -7.49 -2.56 -12.93
C GLU A 122 -8.16 -2.65 -14.30
#